data_AF-A0A349Q169-F1
#
_entry.id   AF-A0A349Q169-F1
#
_cell.length_a   1.000
_cell.length_b   1.000
_cell.length_c   1.000
_cell.angle_alpha   90.00
_cell.angle_beta   90.00
_cell.angle_gamma   90.00
#
_symmetry.space_group_name_H-M   'P 1'
#
loop_
_entity.id
_entity.type
_entity.pdbx_description
1 polymer ?
#
loop_
_entity_poly.entity_id
_entity_poly.type
_entity_poly.pdbx_seq_one_letter_code
_entity_poly.pdbx_strand_id
1 'polypeptide(L)'
;MEVLNRKLLNNIKSPLNYIGGKSKILKQILPLFPTEINNFIDLFAGGCNVGINVNAEKIYFNDNLTYLIEMYKAFQENDLDTTIQHIENRINEFKLSLTNEEGYKEMRKIYNEQKNPTDLFVLIAFSFNHQIRFNNSHEFNNPFGKERSSFNASMKQNLEKFIIRIKETNIDFMN
;
A
#
# COMPACT_ATOMS: atom_id res chain seq x y z
N MET A 1 -5.83 -32.22 -1.06
CA MET A 1 -5.59 -31.18 -0.03
C MET A 1 -5.16 -29.81 -0.61
N GLU A 2 -5.24 -29.59 -1.93
CA GLU A 2 -4.82 -28.31 -2.55
C GLU A 2 -5.96 -27.30 -2.80
N VAL A 3 -7.20 -27.76 -2.97
CA VAL A 3 -8.33 -26.90 -3.37
C VAL A 3 -8.83 -26.00 -2.22
N LEU A 4 -8.60 -26.39 -0.96
CA LEU A 4 -9.04 -25.60 0.20
C LEU A 4 -8.15 -24.37 0.48
N ASN A 5 -6.87 -24.40 0.10
CA ASN A 5 -5.94 -23.29 0.38
C ASN A 5 -6.14 -22.08 -0.54
N ARG A 6 -6.57 -22.28 -1.80
CA ARG A 6 -6.88 -21.15 -2.71
C ARG A 6 -8.07 -20.30 -2.26
N LYS A 7 -9.01 -20.87 -1.48
CA LYS A 7 -10.19 -20.14 -0.99
C LYS A 7 -9.87 -19.09 0.09
N LEU A 8 -8.72 -19.20 0.76
CA LEU A 8 -8.32 -18.32 1.87
C LEU A 8 -7.73 -16.97 1.43
N LEU A 9 -7.35 -16.83 0.14
CA LEU A 9 -6.87 -15.56 -0.44
C LEU A 9 -7.99 -14.72 -1.07
N ASN A 10 -9.25 -15.15 -0.96
CA ASN A 10 -10.37 -14.37 -1.44
C ASN A 10 -10.52 -13.10 -0.60
N ASN A 11 -10.27 -11.94 -1.23
CA ASN A 11 -10.41 -10.58 -0.69
C ASN A 11 -9.16 -10.04 0.04
N ILE A 12 -8.05 -9.97 -0.68
CA ILE A 12 -6.85 -9.24 -0.26
C ILE A 12 -7.17 -7.76 -0.25
N LYS A 13 -7.03 -7.14 0.93
CA LYS A 13 -7.22 -5.70 1.08
C LYS A 13 -5.93 -4.97 0.76
N SER A 14 -6.06 -3.77 0.23
CA SER A 14 -4.96 -2.82 0.18
C SER A 14 -4.32 -2.64 1.57
N PRO A 15 -2.99 -2.49 1.64
CA PRO A 15 -2.33 -2.04 2.86
C PRO A 15 -2.64 -0.58 3.19
N LEU A 16 -3.25 0.17 2.26
CA LEU A 16 -3.62 1.57 2.42
C LEU A 16 -5.13 1.73 2.71
N ASN A 17 -5.43 2.66 3.61
CA ASN A 17 -6.79 3.20 3.76
C ASN A 17 -7.05 4.25 2.65
N TYR A 18 -7.10 3.76 1.41
CA TYR A 18 -7.16 4.61 0.22
C TYR A 18 -8.59 5.12 -0.05
N ILE A 19 -8.74 6.43 -0.24
CA ILE A 19 -10.03 7.07 -0.53
C ILE A 19 -10.57 6.52 -1.86
N GLY A 20 -11.85 6.12 -1.87
CA GLY A 20 -12.47 5.55 -3.06
C GLY A 20 -12.05 4.10 -3.36
N GLY A 21 -11.36 3.43 -2.43
CA GLY A 21 -11.00 2.02 -2.55
C GLY A 21 -12.21 1.12 -2.80
N LYS A 22 -12.11 0.25 -3.81
CA LYS A 22 -13.24 -0.56 -4.31
C LYS A 22 -13.49 -1.86 -3.54
N SER A 23 -12.83 -2.06 -2.40
CA SER A 23 -12.93 -3.30 -1.59
C SER A 23 -14.37 -3.72 -1.26
N LYS A 24 -15.26 -2.76 -1.00
CA LYS A 24 -16.68 -3.02 -0.68
C LYS A 24 -17.50 -3.53 -1.87
N ILE A 25 -17.10 -3.19 -3.10
CA ILE A 25 -17.85 -3.55 -4.32
C ILE A 25 -17.19 -4.68 -5.12
N LEU A 26 -16.05 -5.22 -4.67
CA LEU A 26 -15.34 -6.30 -5.37
C LEU A 26 -16.25 -7.50 -5.70
N LYS A 27 -17.11 -7.90 -4.76
CA LYS A 27 -18.07 -8.99 -4.97
C LYS A 27 -19.06 -8.75 -6.11
N GLN A 28 -19.29 -7.49 -6.47
CA GLN A 28 -20.20 -7.11 -7.56
C GLN A 28 -19.44 -7.02 -8.90
N ILE A 29 -18.20 -6.51 -8.89
CA ILE A 29 -17.46 -6.27 -10.14
C ILE A 29 -16.65 -7.47 -10.62
N LEU A 30 -16.03 -8.26 -9.72
CA LEU A 30 -15.17 -9.38 -10.11
C LEU A 30 -15.92 -10.46 -10.93
N PRO A 31 -17.19 -10.82 -10.63
CA PRO A 31 -17.93 -11.78 -11.45
C PRO A 31 -18.26 -11.29 -12.87
N LEU A 32 -18.11 -9.99 -13.16
CA LEU A 32 -18.37 -9.42 -14.48
C LEU A 32 -17.14 -9.45 -15.40
N PHE A 33 -15.97 -9.78 -14.85
CA PHE A 33 -14.76 -9.92 -15.65
C PHE A 33 -14.75 -11.24 -16.43
N PRO A 34 -14.05 -11.30 -17.57
CA PRO A 34 -13.81 -12.56 -18.27
C PRO A 34 -13.18 -13.60 -17.35
N THR A 35 -13.49 -14.87 -17.59
CA THR A 35 -12.93 -15.99 -16.79
C THR A 35 -11.45 -16.23 -17.06
N GLU A 36 -10.99 -15.88 -18.26
CA GLU A 36 -9.60 -15.99 -18.70
C GLU A 36 -9.11 -14.61 -19.14
N ILE A 37 -8.01 -14.15 -18.55
CA ILE A 37 -7.45 -12.83 -18.80
C ILE A 37 -5.93 -13.00 -18.95
N ASN A 38 -5.39 -12.71 -20.14
CA ASN A 38 -3.94 -12.70 -20.31
C ASN A 38 -3.34 -11.46 -19.64
N ASN A 39 -3.89 -10.27 -19.93
CA ASN A 39 -3.39 -9.00 -19.39
C ASN A 39 -4.54 -8.24 -18.72
N PHE A 40 -4.45 -8.02 -17.41
CA PHE A 40 -5.34 -7.13 -16.69
C PHE A 40 -4.64 -5.80 -16.43
N ILE A 41 -5.28 -4.68 -16.77
CA ILE A 41 -4.70 -3.35 -16.57
C ILE A 41 -5.59 -2.59 -15.59
N ASP A 42 -5.10 -2.42 -14.36
CA ASP A 42 -5.70 -1.54 -13.35
C ASP A 42 -5.18 -0.11 -13.59
N LEU A 43 -5.83 0.61 -14.51
CA LEU A 43 -5.36 1.90 -15.03
C LEU A 43 -5.29 3.01 -13.97
N PHE A 44 -6.12 2.90 -12.94
CA PHE A 44 -6.21 3.84 -11.81
C PHE A 44 -6.11 3.03 -10.51
N ALA A 45 -4.96 2.39 -10.34
CA ALA A 45 -4.72 1.39 -9.32
C ALA A 45 -5.06 1.91 -7.92
N GLY A 46 -4.67 3.14 -7.60
CA GLY A 46 -4.80 3.73 -6.27
C GLY A 46 -4.28 2.76 -5.21
N GLY A 47 -5.17 2.26 -4.34
CA GLY A 47 -4.83 1.24 -3.34
C GLY A 47 -4.65 -0.20 -3.87
N CYS A 48 -4.72 -0.47 -5.18
CA CYS A 48 -4.58 -1.78 -5.83
C CYS A 48 -5.68 -2.81 -5.51
N ASN A 49 -6.78 -2.41 -4.86
CA ASN A 49 -7.82 -3.35 -4.40
C ASN A 49 -8.46 -4.16 -5.54
N VAL A 50 -8.57 -3.61 -6.75
CA VAL A 50 -9.18 -4.33 -7.87
C VAL A 50 -8.18 -5.33 -8.43
N GLY A 51 -7.08 -4.86 -9.03
CA GLY A 51 -6.11 -5.74 -9.67
C GLY A 51 -5.56 -6.85 -8.77
N ILE A 52 -5.35 -6.60 -7.47
CA ILE A 52 -4.75 -7.61 -6.57
C ILE A 52 -5.65 -8.85 -6.36
N ASN A 53 -6.96 -8.68 -6.59
CA ASN A 53 -7.98 -9.71 -6.46
C ASN A 53 -8.44 -10.29 -7.82
N VAL A 54 -7.85 -9.87 -8.93
CA VAL A 54 -8.12 -10.43 -10.25
C VAL A 54 -7.24 -11.64 -10.50
N ASN A 55 -7.80 -12.63 -11.19
CA ASN A 55 -7.06 -13.76 -11.73
C ASN A 55 -6.73 -13.49 -13.21
N ALA A 56 -5.47 -13.18 -13.51
CA ALA A 56 -4.96 -12.97 -14.85
C ALA A 56 -3.53 -13.52 -14.96
N GLU A 57 -3.07 -13.84 -16.18
CA GLU A 57 -1.68 -14.30 -16.40
C GLU A 57 -0.66 -13.20 -16.10
N LYS A 58 -1.02 -11.94 -16.35
CA LYS A 58 -0.25 -10.76 -15.99
C LYS A 58 -1.15 -9.59 -15.61
N ILE A 59 -0.72 -8.85 -14.59
CA ILE A 59 -1.46 -7.70 -14.04
C ILE A 59 -0.57 -6.47 -14.07
N TYR A 60 -1.10 -5.36 -14.58
CA TYR A 60 -0.44 -4.07 -14.59
C TYR A 60 -1.18 -3.13 -13.66
N PHE A 61 -0.48 -2.56 -12.68
CA PHE A 61 -1.00 -1.46 -11.87
C PHE A 61 -0.42 -0.16 -12.39
N ASN A 62 -1.28 0.73 -12.85
CA ASN A 62 -0.91 2.06 -13.28
C ASN A 62 -1.57 3.09 -12.35
N ASP A 63 -0.81 4.12 -11.99
CA ASP A 63 -1.34 5.28 -11.28
C ASP A 63 -0.46 6.49 -11.59
N ASN A 64 -1.06 7.68 -11.67
CA ASN A 64 -0.31 8.90 -11.99
C ASN A 64 0.56 9.39 -10.82
N LEU A 65 0.32 8.88 -9.61
CA LEU A 65 1.08 9.26 -8.44
C LEU A 65 2.36 8.43 -8.37
N THR A 66 3.44 8.93 -8.99
CA THR A 66 4.73 8.23 -9.09
C THR A 66 5.23 7.69 -7.75
N TYR A 67 5.15 8.48 -6.67
CA TYR A 67 5.59 8.06 -5.33
C TYR A 67 4.82 6.86 -4.76
N LEU A 68 3.55 6.72 -5.14
CA LEU A 68 2.71 5.57 -4.76
C LEU A 68 3.17 4.31 -5.51
N ILE A 69 3.45 4.45 -6.80
CA ILE A 69 3.99 3.38 -7.65
C ILE A 69 5.38 2.94 -7.19
N GLU A 70 6.28 3.87 -6.86
CA GLU A 70 7.61 3.58 -6.32
C GLU A 70 7.54 2.83 -4.98
N MET A 71 6.60 3.21 -4.10
CA MET A 71 6.37 2.49 -2.84
C MET A 71 5.94 1.04 -3.09
N TYR A 72 5.06 0.81 -4.08
CA TYR A 72 4.67 -0.55 -4.43
C TYR A 72 5.80 -1.37 -5.06
N LYS A 73 6.64 -0.75 -5.89
CA LYS A 73 7.86 -1.39 -6.40
C LYS A 73 8.81 -1.78 -5.26
N ALA A 74 9.02 -0.90 -4.30
CA ALA A 74 9.82 -1.22 -3.12
C ALA A 74 9.27 -2.41 -2.33
N PHE A 75 7.95 -2.56 -2.22
CA PHE A 75 7.32 -3.74 -1.62
C PHE A 75 7.49 -5.02 -2.44
N GLN A 76 7.56 -4.90 -3.77
CA GLN A 76 7.79 -6.01 -4.68
C GLN A 76 9.26 -6.49 -4.61
N GLU A 77 10.20 -5.55 -4.58
CA GLU A 77 11.64 -5.79 -4.59
C GLU A 77 12.17 -6.27 -3.23
N ASN A 78 11.78 -5.62 -2.14
CA ASN A 78 12.26 -5.95 -0.80
C ASN A 78 11.63 -7.23 -0.26
N ASP A 79 12.35 -7.96 0.59
CA ASP A 79 11.78 -9.08 1.32
C ASP A 79 10.74 -8.60 2.34
N LEU A 80 9.80 -9.48 2.70
CA LEU A 80 8.75 -9.19 3.67
C LEU A 80 9.36 -8.74 5.00
N ASP A 81 10.28 -9.53 5.55
CA ASP A 81 10.89 -9.25 6.84
C ASP A 81 11.68 -7.94 6.82
N THR A 82 12.45 -7.67 5.76
CA THR A 82 13.16 -6.40 5.58
C THR A 82 12.22 -5.21 5.53
N THR A 83 11.09 -5.34 4.84
CA THR A 83 10.08 -4.26 4.75
C THR A 83 9.45 -3.98 6.11
N ILE A 84 9.04 -5.03 6.84
CA ILE A 84 8.45 -4.89 8.17
C ILE A 84 9.46 -4.31 9.16
N GLN A 85 10.70 -4.81 9.13
CA GLN A 85 11.76 -4.35 10.03
C GLN A 85 12.12 -2.88 9.76
N HIS A 86 12.15 -2.44 8.48
CA HIS A 86 12.32 -1.01 8.15
C HIS A 86 11.22 -0.16 8.78
N ILE A 87 9.95 -0.55 8.61
CA ILE A 87 8.81 0.17 9.18
C ILE A 87 8.91 0.26 10.70
N GLU A 88 9.17 -0.86 11.38
CA GLU A 88 9.30 -0.90 12.84
C GLU A 88 10.49 -0.09 13.35
N ASN A 89 11.61 -0.11 12.64
CA ASN A 89 12.78 0.70 12.97
C ASN A 89 12.49 2.19 12.86
N ARG A 90 11.82 2.67 11.81
CA ARG A 90 11.45 4.08 11.66
C ARG A 90 10.45 4.51 12.73
N ILE A 91 9.49 3.65 13.07
CA ILE A 91 8.56 3.90 14.18
C ILE A 91 9.32 4.10 15.49
N ASN A 92 10.30 3.25 15.77
CA ASN A 92 11.12 3.35 16.98
C ASN A 92 12.06 4.57 16.97
N GLU A 93 12.74 4.82 15.85
CA GLU A 93 13.70 5.92 15.65
C GLU A 93 13.07 7.28 15.93
N PHE A 94 11.92 7.59 15.30
CA PHE A 94 11.21 8.85 15.50
C PHE A 94 10.19 8.80 16.65
N LYS A 95 10.13 7.69 17.39
CA LYS A 95 9.17 7.45 18.47
C LYS A 95 7.73 7.74 18.03
N LEU A 96 7.36 7.27 16.83
CA LEU A 96 6.05 7.53 16.25
C LEU A 96 4.97 6.92 17.11
N SER A 97 3.97 7.72 17.45
CA SER A 97 2.85 7.32 18.30
C SER A 97 1.60 8.11 17.91
N LEU A 98 0.48 7.81 18.56
CA LEU A 98 -0.77 8.56 18.36
C LEU A 98 -0.68 10.03 18.81
N THR A 99 0.34 10.40 19.58
CA THR A 99 0.45 11.74 20.19
C THR A 99 1.74 12.47 19.85
N ASN A 100 2.75 11.80 19.30
CA ASN A 100 4.04 12.40 18.98
C ASN A 100 4.05 13.08 17.60
N GLU A 101 3.47 14.27 17.53
CA GLU A 101 3.44 15.09 16.30
C GLU A 101 4.84 15.51 15.84
N GLU A 102 5.76 15.78 16.77
CA GLU A 102 7.11 16.24 16.44
C GLU A 102 7.94 15.14 15.76
N GLY A 103 7.89 13.90 16.26
CA GLY A 103 8.50 12.76 15.57
C GLY A 103 7.95 12.53 14.17
N TYR A 104 6.64 12.71 13.99
CA TYR A 104 6.02 12.65 12.65
C TYR A 104 6.53 13.76 11.73
N LYS A 105 6.63 15.01 12.21
CA LYS A 105 7.15 16.15 11.42
C LYS A 105 8.61 15.94 11.05
N GLU A 106 9.42 15.43 11.95
CA GLU A 106 10.83 15.11 11.71
C GLU A 106 10.97 14.04 10.64
N MET A 107 10.25 12.92 10.76
CA MET A 107 10.24 11.88 9.72
C MET A 107 9.78 12.43 8.37
N ARG A 108 8.74 13.28 8.36
CA ARG A 108 8.22 13.90 7.13
C ARG A 108 9.28 14.77 6.45
N LYS A 109 10.08 15.50 7.24
CA LYS A 109 11.22 16.28 6.72
C LYS A 109 12.24 15.34 6.05
N ILE A 110 12.64 14.27 6.74
CA ILE A 110 13.60 13.29 6.19
C ILE A 110 13.09 12.66 4.90
N TYR A 111 11.82 12.24 4.85
CA TYR A 111 11.23 11.73 3.62
C TYR A 111 11.24 12.76 2.49
N ASN A 112 10.95 14.04 2.79
CA ASN A 112 10.95 15.07 1.75
C ASN A 112 12.35 15.35 1.18
N GLU A 113 13.41 15.07 1.94
CA GLU A 113 14.81 15.17 1.49
C GLU A 113 15.27 13.90 0.74
N GLN A 114 14.92 12.71 1.22
CA GLN A 114 15.49 11.44 0.76
C GLN A 114 14.58 10.64 -0.18
N LYS A 115 13.26 10.88 -0.12
CA LYS A 115 12.22 10.17 -0.89
C LYS A 115 12.29 8.64 -0.81
N ASN A 116 12.68 8.09 0.34
CA ASN A 116 12.67 6.64 0.54
C ASN A 116 11.23 6.10 0.37
N PRO A 117 10.97 5.15 -0.56
CA PRO A 117 9.60 4.72 -0.84
C PRO A 117 8.92 4.00 0.32
N THR A 118 9.66 3.24 1.14
CA THR A 118 9.11 2.56 2.32
C THR A 118 8.75 3.56 3.42
N ASP A 119 9.52 4.64 3.57
CA ASP A 119 9.20 5.73 4.50
C ASP A 119 7.87 6.41 4.19
N LEU A 120 7.48 6.49 2.91
CA LEU A 120 6.17 7.01 2.51
C LEU A 120 5.04 6.22 3.18
N PHE A 121 5.14 4.89 3.21
CA PHE A 121 4.14 4.04 3.85
C PHE A 121 4.03 4.32 5.36
N VAL A 122 5.16 4.48 6.04
CA VAL A 122 5.20 4.82 7.46
C VAL A 122 4.53 6.17 7.69
N LEU A 123 4.84 7.19 6.88
CA LEU A 123 4.17 8.50 6.98
C LEU A 123 2.67 8.39 6.76
N ILE A 124 2.21 7.60 5.79
CA ILE A 124 0.79 7.38 5.53
C ILE A 124 0.11 6.73 6.75
N ALA A 125 0.78 5.80 7.43
CA ALA A 125 0.23 5.13 8.61
C ALA A 125 -0.08 6.12 9.75
N PHE A 126 0.70 7.18 9.91
CA PHE A 126 0.54 8.20 10.97
C PHE A 126 -0.07 9.53 10.46
N SER A 127 -0.51 9.56 9.21
CA SER A 127 -1.06 10.74 8.55
C SER A 127 -2.55 10.91 8.82
N PHE A 128 -3.05 12.15 8.83
CA PHE A 128 -4.47 12.47 8.98
C PHE A 128 -5.30 11.71 7.95
N ASN A 129 -6.20 10.85 8.43
CA ASN A 129 -7.03 9.93 7.63
C ASN A 129 -6.24 9.05 6.64
N HIS A 130 -4.95 8.81 6.89
CA HIS A 130 -4.06 8.07 6.00
C HIS A 130 -4.00 8.61 4.56
N GLN A 131 -4.25 9.91 4.39
CA GLN A 131 -4.26 10.53 3.06
C GLN A 131 -2.84 10.70 2.52
N ILE A 132 -2.74 10.60 1.20
CA ILE A 132 -1.52 10.86 0.45
C ILE A 132 -1.69 12.21 -0.23
N ARG A 133 -0.85 13.18 0.13
CA ARG A 133 -0.90 14.52 -0.46
C ARG A 133 0.51 15.06 -0.66
N PHE A 134 0.77 15.47 -1.89
CA PHE A 134 2.00 16.15 -2.29
C PHE A 134 1.66 17.56 -2.77
N ASN A 135 2.55 18.53 -2.52
CA ASN A 135 2.44 19.87 -3.09
C ASN A 135 3.11 19.95 -4.48
N ASN A 136 3.07 21.13 -5.10
CA ASN A 136 3.72 21.37 -6.40
C ASN A 136 5.26 21.29 -6.35
N SER A 137 5.86 21.34 -5.16
CA SER A 137 7.28 21.08 -4.93
C SER A 137 7.58 19.59 -4.73
N HIS A 138 6.58 18.74 -4.97
CA HIS A 138 6.62 17.29 -4.75
C HIS A 138 6.95 16.87 -3.31
N GLU A 139 6.66 17.72 -2.33
CA GLU A 139 6.82 17.42 -0.91
C GLU A 139 5.53 16.83 -0.35
N PHE A 140 5.66 15.72 0.38
CA PHE A 140 4.57 15.18 1.17
C PHE A 140 4.20 16.17 2.26
N ASN A 141 2.94 16.56 2.29
CA ASN A 141 2.46 17.65 3.14
C ASN A 141 1.18 17.31 3.90
N ASN A 142 0.84 16.03 4.04
CA ASN A 142 -0.32 15.65 4.83
C ASN A 142 -0.07 15.96 6.32
N PRO A 143 -1.10 16.38 7.09
CA PRO A 143 -0.95 16.62 8.54
C PRO A 143 -0.84 15.32 9.33
N PHE A 144 -0.37 15.42 10.58
CA PHE A 144 -0.34 14.30 11.54
C PHE A 144 -1.77 13.84 11.90
N GLY A 145 -1.99 12.53 11.95
CA GLY A 145 -3.27 11.92 12.30
C GLY A 145 -3.43 11.69 13.80
N LYS A 146 -3.30 12.77 14.57
CA LYS A 146 -3.35 12.77 16.04
C LYS A 146 -4.51 11.94 16.58
N GLU A 147 -4.20 11.06 17.53
CA GLU A 147 -5.12 10.18 18.27
C GLU A 147 -5.93 9.18 17.42
N ARG A 148 -5.67 9.08 16.11
CA ARG A 148 -6.48 8.28 15.19
C ARG A 148 -5.69 7.36 14.27
N SER A 149 -4.52 7.79 13.82
CA SER A 149 -3.78 7.11 12.76
C SER A 149 -2.45 6.57 13.27
N SER A 150 -2.28 5.25 13.14
CA SER A 150 -1.04 4.55 13.45
C SER A 150 -0.88 3.31 12.60
N PHE A 151 0.34 2.79 12.54
CA PHE A 151 0.60 1.45 12.05
C PHE A 151 0.11 0.42 13.08
N ASN A 152 -1.10 -0.09 12.87
CA ASN A 152 -1.76 -1.06 13.75
C ASN A 152 -1.70 -2.49 13.20
N ALA A 153 -2.13 -3.47 14.01
CA ALA A 153 -2.11 -4.88 13.63
C ALA A 153 -2.89 -5.19 12.34
N SER A 154 -4.03 -4.54 12.09
CA SER A 154 -4.78 -4.76 10.85
C SER A 154 -4.04 -4.21 9.63
N MET A 155 -3.37 -3.06 9.76
CA MET A 155 -2.57 -2.49 8.68
C MET A 155 -1.35 -3.37 8.39
N LYS A 156 -0.67 -3.86 9.42
CA LYS A 156 0.44 -4.82 9.30
C LYS A 156 0.00 -6.10 8.57
N GLN A 157 -1.11 -6.73 8.99
CA GLN A 157 -1.62 -7.93 8.34
C GLN A 157 -2.04 -7.71 6.88
N ASN A 158 -2.60 -6.53 6.55
CA ASN A 158 -2.94 -6.20 5.16
C ASN A 158 -1.67 -6.02 4.32
N LEU A 159 -0.62 -5.40 4.87
CA LEU A 159 0.68 -5.26 4.22
C LEU A 159 1.35 -6.61 3.95
N GLU A 160 1.41 -7.48 4.96
CA GLU A 160 1.98 -8.82 4.83
C GLU A 160 1.28 -9.60 3.70
N LYS A 161 -0.06 -9.64 3.72
CA LYS A 161 -0.86 -10.32 2.68
C LYS A 161 -0.66 -9.70 1.30
N PHE A 162 -0.55 -8.37 1.23
CA PHE A 162 -0.31 -7.67 -0.03
C PHE A 162 1.07 -8.02 -0.61
N ILE A 163 2.14 -7.94 0.20
CA ILE A 163 3.51 -8.26 -0.22
C ILE A 163 3.62 -9.72 -0.69
N ILE A 164 3.05 -10.66 0.07
CA ILE A 164 3.03 -12.08 -0.31
C ILE A 164 2.36 -12.23 -1.67
N ARG A 165 1.18 -11.63 -1.87
CA ARG A 165 0.44 -11.75 -3.13
C ARG A 165 1.17 -11.14 -4.31
N ILE A 166 1.78 -9.96 -4.17
CA ILE A 166 2.47 -9.32 -5.28
C ILE A 166 3.73 -10.09 -5.71
N LYS A 167 4.34 -10.85 -4.79
CA LYS A 167 5.47 -11.73 -5.09
C LYS A 167 5.06 -13.07 -5.72
N GLU A 168 3.87 -13.57 -5.38
CA GLU A 168 3.31 -14.81 -5.95
C GLU A 168 2.62 -14.61 -7.31
N THR A 169 2.47 -13.37 -7.77
CA THR A 169 1.72 -13.03 -8.99
C THR A 169 2.62 -12.28 -9.97
N ASN A 170 2.43 -12.53 -11.26
CA ASN A 170 3.10 -11.78 -12.32
C ASN A 170 2.50 -10.37 -12.42
N ILE A 171 3.12 -9.41 -11.71
CA ILE A 171 2.65 -8.03 -11.58
C ILE A 171 3.74 -7.05 -12.03
N ASP A 172 3.34 -6.04 -12.78
CA ASP A 172 4.16 -4.86 -13.06
C ASP A 172 3.50 -3.60 -12.51
N PHE A 173 4.28 -2.78 -11.80
CA PHE A 173 3.89 -1.43 -11.39
C PHE A 173 4.41 -0.40 -12.39
N MET A 174 3.52 0.42 -12.95
CA MET A 174 3.79 1.39 -14.01
C MET A 174 3.28 2.78 -13.65
N ASN A 175 3.86 3.81 -14.26
CA ASN A 175 3.44 5.21 -14.18
C ASN A 175 3.51 5.82 -15.59
#